data_AF-A0A328N022-F1
#
_entry.id   AF-A0A328N022-F1
#
_cell.length_a   1.000
_cell.length_b   1.000
_cell.length_c   1.000
_cell.angle_alpha   90.00
_cell.angle_beta   90.00
_cell.angle_gamma   90.00
#
_symmetry.space_group_name_H-M   'P 1'
#
loop_
_entity.id
_entity.type
_entity.pdbx_description
1 polymer ?
#
loop_
_entity_poly.entity_id
_entity_poly.type
_entity_poly.pdbx_seq_one_letter_code
_entity_poly.pdbx_strand_id
1 'polypeptide(L)'
;MTTYRIGEAADLLGVSADTIRRWVDAGRLPAGRDEHGHRVVDGVDLASFARAQATDPDAGAEFSSARNRLRGIVVDVRKDTVMAQVDIQAGPFRVVSLMSREAVDELDLRVGSVAVAVIKSTTVVVERAAPAPVRGRSAR
;
A
#
# COMPACT_ATOMS: atom_id res chain seq x y z
N MET A 1 -11.17 -32.09 0.15
CA MET A 1 -10.47 -30.89 -0.37
C MET A 1 -10.53 -29.82 0.70
N THR A 2 -9.40 -29.26 1.09
CA THR A 2 -9.35 -28.17 2.08
C THR A 2 -9.84 -26.91 1.40
N THR A 3 -10.87 -26.28 1.95
CA THR A 3 -11.40 -25.02 1.43
C THR A 3 -11.17 -23.92 2.45
N TYR A 4 -10.95 -22.70 1.96
CA TYR A 4 -10.67 -21.54 2.78
C TYR A 4 -11.76 -20.50 2.56
N ARG A 5 -12.23 -19.90 3.65
CA ARG A 5 -12.98 -18.65 3.58
C ARG A 5 -12.12 -17.57 2.97
N ILE A 6 -12.77 -16.56 2.42
CA ILE A 6 -12.11 -15.35 1.92
C ILE A 6 -11.17 -14.74 2.97
N GLY A 7 -11.56 -14.73 4.25
CA GLY A 7 -10.71 -14.21 5.33
C GLY A 7 -9.46 -15.06 5.56
N GLU A 8 -9.62 -16.38 5.66
CA GLU A 8 -8.50 -17.31 5.87
C GLU A 8 -7.53 -17.30 4.68
N ALA A 9 -8.06 -17.22 3.45
CA ALA A 9 -7.25 -17.07 2.25
C ALA A 9 -6.49 -15.73 2.23
N ALA A 10 -7.10 -14.66 2.75
CA ALA A 10 -6.45 -13.36 2.85
C ALA A 10 -5.27 -13.38 3.84
N ASP A 11 -5.46 -14.02 4.99
CA ASP A 11 -4.42 -14.19 6.01
C ASP A 11 -3.25 -15.03 5.47
N LEU A 12 -3.53 -16.14 4.77
CA LEU A 12 -2.51 -17.00 4.15
C LEU A 12 -1.70 -16.28 3.06
N LEU A 13 -2.32 -15.35 2.33
CA LEU A 13 -1.69 -14.60 1.24
C LEU A 13 -1.14 -13.23 1.67
N GLY A 14 -1.32 -12.83 2.93
CA GLY A 14 -0.86 -11.53 3.43
C GLY A 14 -1.56 -10.32 2.80
N VAL A 15 -2.80 -10.46 2.35
CA VAL A 15 -3.60 -9.40 1.71
C VAL A 15 -4.93 -9.17 2.44
N SER A 16 -5.73 -8.19 2.00
CA SER A 16 -7.05 -7.96 2.58
C SER A 16 -8.12 -8.89 2.01
N ALA A 17 -9.16 -9.21 2.79
CA ALA A 17 -10.32 -9.97 2.31
C ALA A 17 -11.00 -9.32 1.08
N ASP A 18 -11.01 -7.98 0.97
CA ASP A 18 -11.53 -7.27 -0.20
C ASP A 18 -10.64 -7.40 -1.44
N THR A 19 -9.35 -7.68 -1.27
CA THR A 19 -8.44 -8.01 -2.37
C THR A 19 -8.79 -9.38 -2.93
N ILE A 20 -8.97 -10.37 -2.05
CA ILE A 20 -9.40 -11.72 -2.43
C ILE A 20 -10.77 -11.68 -3.14
N ARG A 21 -11.77 -10.95 -2.59
CA ARG A 21 -13.08 -10.80 -3.24
C ARG A 21 -12.98 -10.25 -4.66
N ARG A 22 -12.15 -9.21 -4.84
CA ARG A 22 -11.93 -8.61 -6.16
C ARG A 22 -11.22 -9.54 -7.13
N TRP A 23 -10.24 -10.32 -6.69
CA TRP A 23 -9.61 -11.33 -7.56
C TRP A 23 -10.58 -12.42 -7.98
N VAL A 24 -11.47 -12.83 -7.08
CA VAL A 24 -12.56 -13.74 -7.39
C VAL A 24 -13.54 -13.13 -8.39
N ASP A 25 -13.99 -11.88 -8.16
CA ASP A 25 -14.92 -11.18 -9.05
C ASP A 25 -14.31 -10.91 -10.44
N ALA A 26 -13.00 -10.68 -10.49
CA ALA A 26 -12.24 -10.51 -11.73
C ALA A 26 -11.87 -11.84 -12.42
N GLY A 27 -12.27 -12.99 -11.85
CA GLY A 27 -11.96 -14.32 -12.39
C GLY A 27 -10.48 -14.72 -12.30
N ARG A 28 -9.67 -13.98 -11.54
CA ARG A 28 -8.24 -14.25 -11.32
C ARG A 28 -7.98 -15.36 -10.31
N LEU A 29 -8.88 -15.52 -9.33
CA LEU A 29 -8.82 -16.58 -8.32
C LEU A 29 -10.15 -17.35 -8.35
N PRO A 30 -10.15 -18.64 -8.72
CA PRO A 30 -11.36 -19.46 -8.67
C PRO A 30 -11.93 -19.53 -7.25
N ALA A 31 -13.25 -19.36 -7.13
CA ALA A 31 -13.96 -19.57 -5.87
C ALA A 31 -15.32 -20.22 -6.13
N GLY A 32 -15.67 -21.14 -5.25
CA GLY A 32 -17.00 -21.74 -5.17
C GLY A 32 -17.86 -21.10 -4.09
N ARG A 33 -19.04 -21.67 -3.90
CA ARG A 33 -19.88 -21.44 -2.71
C ARG A 33 -19.96 -22.71 -1.91
N ASP A 34 -19.93 -22.60 -0.59
CA ASP A 34 -20.21 -23.73 0.29
C ASP A 34 -21.72 -24.01 0.39
N GLU A 35 -22.08 -25.05 1.16
CA GLU A 35 -23.46 -25.46 1.41
C GLU A 35 -24.31 -24.36 2.09
N HIS A 36 -23.66 -23.38 2.73
CA HIS A 36 -24.28 -22.26 3.41
C HIS A 36 -24.27 -20.97 2.54
N GLY A 37 -23.85 -21.07 1.27
CA GLY A 37 -23.85 -19.99 0.29
C GLY A 37 -22.70 -18.99 0.38
N HIS A 38 -21.74 -19.21 1.28
CA HIS A 38 -20.57 -18.37 1.48
C HIS A 38 -19.49 -18.67 0.44
N ARG A 39 -18.76 -17.65 0.00
CA ARG A 39 -17.65 -17.80 -0.95
C ARG A 39 -16.48 -18.53 -0.28
N VAL A 40 -15.98 -19.56 -0.95
CA VAL A 40 -14.84 -20.38 -0.53
C VAL A 40 -13.87 -20.60 -1.68
N VAL A 41 -12.58 -20.64 -1.37
CA VAL A 41 -11.49 -20.89 -2.32
C VAL A 41 -10.94 -22.28 -2.05
N ASP A 42 -10.71 -23.08 -3.09
CA ASP A 42 -10.05 -24.37 -2.93
C ASP A 42 -8.57 -24.19 -2.61
N GLY A 43 -8.04 -25.02 -1.71
CA GLY A 43 -6.63 -24.93 -1.30
C GLY A 43 -5.63 -25.18 -2.42
N VAL A 44 -5.97 -26.00 -3.41
CA VAL A 44 -5.11 -26.26 -4.58
C VAL A 44 -5.04 -25.03 -5.49
N ASP A 45 -6.18 -24.37 -5.70
CA ASP A 45 -6.27 -23.13 -6.47
C ASP A 45 -5.54 -22.00 -5.75
N LEU A 46 -5.74 -21.87 -4.43
CA LEU A 46 -5.08 -20.86 -3.60
C LEU A 46 -3.55 -21.02 -3.63
N ALA A 47 -3.04 -22.25 -3.47
CA ALA A 47 -1.61 -22.53 -3.49
C ALA A 47 -0.99 -22.30 -4.88
N SER A 48 -1.72 -22.61 -5.94
CA SER A 48 -1.27 -22.38 -7.32
C SER A 48 -1.23 -20.88 -7.64
N PHE A 49 -2.25 -20.13 -7.20
CA PHE A 49 -2.27 -18.67 -7.30
C PHE A 49 -1.13 -18.01 -6.52
N ALA A 50 -0.85 -18.48 -5.30
CA ALA A 50 0.25 -17.98 -4.48
C ALA A 50 1.62 -18.13 -5.16
N ARG A 51 1.87 -19.30 -5.77
CA ARG A 51 3.11 -19.56 -6.53
C ARG A 51 3.23 -18.67 -7.77
N ALA A 52 2.12 -18.45 -8.48
CA ALA A 52 2.11 -17.58 -9.66
C ALA A 52 2.42 -16.11 -9.29
N GLN A 53 1.88 -15.61 -8.16
CA GLN A 53 2.16 -14.26 -7.68
C GLN A 53 3.62 -14.08 -7.20
N ALA A 54 4.22 -15.09 -6.58
CA ALA A 54 5.63 -15.01 -6.14
C ALA A 54 6.63 -14.85 -7.30
N THR A 55 6.23 -15.20 -8.52
CA THR A 55 7.07 -15.09 -9.73
C THR A 55 7.00 -13.69 -10.37
N ASP A 56 6.01 -12.89 -9.97
CA ASP A 56 5.80 -11.51 -10.44
C ASP A 56 5.37 -10.62 -9.25
N PRO A 57 6.32 -10.17 -8.41
CA PRO A 57 6.03 -9.34 -7.24
C PRO A 57 5.41 -7.98 -7.60
N ASP A 58 5.51 -7.55 -8.86
CA ASP A 58 4.93 -6.30 -9.38
C ASP A 58 3.46 -6.45 -9.81
N ALA A 59 2.97 -7.65 -10.12
CA ALA A 59 1.56 -7.90 -10.40
C ALA A 59 0.62 -7.67 -9.20
N GLY A 60 1.18 -7.57 -7.98
CA GLY A 60 0.47 -7.16 -6.76
C GLY A 60 0.43 -5.63 -6.53
N ALA A 61 1.20 -4.86 -7.32
CA ALA A 61 1.35 -3.41 -7.14
C ALA A 61 0.16 -2.59 -7.70
N GLU A 62 -0.69 -3.18 -8.55
CA GLU A 62 -1.78 -2.44 -9.20
C GLU A 62 -2.98 -2.10 -8.30
N PHE A 63 -3.12 -2.70 -7.10
CA PHE A 63 -4.34 -2.52 -6.29
C PHE A 63 -4.05 -2.22 -4.82
N SER A 64 -3.28 -1.14 -4.58
CA SER A 64 -3.04 -0.61 -3.23
C SER A 64 -4.30 0.09 -2.67
N SER A 65 -4.78 -0.37 -1.51
CA SER A 65 -5.85 0.25 -0.71
C SER A 65 -5.39 1.50 0.06
N ALA A 66 -4.16 1.97 -0.15
CA ALA A 66 -3.64 3.18 0.45
C ALA A 66 -4.42 4.40 -0.07
N ARG A 67 -5.38 4.86 0.73
CA ARG A 67 -6.20 6.05 0.46
C ARG A 67 -5.37 7.35 0.50
N ASN A 68 -4.20 7.31 1.16
CA ASN A 68 -3.28 8.43 1.27
C ASN A 68 -2.14 8.24 0.25
N ARG A 69 -2.39 8.72 -0.97
CA ARG A 69 -1.37 8.85 -2.03
C ARG A 69 -0.96 10.31 -2.13
N LEU A 70 0.27 10.61 -1.73
CA LEU A 70 0.81 11.96 -1.76
C LEU A 70 1.83 12.03 -2.91
N ARG A 71 1.39 12.59 -4.04
CA ARG A 71 2.29 12.83 -5.19
C ARG A 71 3.20 14.01 -4.87
N GLY A 72 4.49 13.83 -5.09
CA GLY A 72 5.50 14.84 -4.81
C GLY A 72 6.76 14.65 -5.63
N ILE A 73 7.78 15.43 -5.29
CA ILE A 73 9.11 15.34 -5.87
C ILE A 73 10.09 14.88 -4.80
N VAL A 74 10.99 13.97 -5.14
CA VAL A 74 12.08 13.56 -4.25
C VAL A 74 13.04 14.73 -4.09
N VAL A 75 13.27 15.16 -2.85
CA VAL A 75 14.13 16.29 -2.52
C VAL A 75 15.44 15.86 -1.87
N ASP A 76 15.49 14.64 -1.31
CA ASP A 76 16.70 14.08 -0.69
C ASP A 76 16.66 12.55 -0.71
N VAL A 77 17.84 11.94 -0.84
CA VAL A 77 18.04 10.49 -0.79
C VAL A 77 19.33 10.20 -0.03
N ARG A 78 19.22 9.52 1.12
CA ARG A 78 20.36 9.03 1.89
C ARG A 78 20.39 7.51 1.82
N LYS A 79 21.48 6.93 1.33
CA LYS A 79 21.68 5.47 1.29
C LYS A 79 22.78 5.10 2.26
N ASP A 80 22.52 4.10 3.10
CA ASP A 80 23.53 3.42 3.89
C ASP A 80 23.85 2.06 3.22
N THR A 81 24.31 1.07 3.97
CA THR A 81 24.69 -0.25 3.47
C THR A 81 23.46 -1.09 3.10
N VAL A 82 22.40 -1.08 3.93
CA VAL A 82 21.18 -1.91 3.74
C VAL A 82 19.92 -1.05 3.60
N MET A 83 19.88 0.09 4.29
CA MET A 83 18.70 0.96 4.36
C MET A 83 18.93 2.25 3.60
N ALA A 84 17.83 2.89 3.23
CA ALA A 84 17.82 4.22 2.64
C ALA A 84 16.65 5.04 3.19
N GLN A 85 16.88 6.35 3.26
CA GLN A 85 15.87 7.36 3.52
C GLN A 85 15.61 8.15 2.25
N VAL A 86 14.33 8.32 1.91
CA VAL A 86 13.87 9.16 0.80
C VAL A 86 12.92 10.21 1.33
N ASP A 87 13.21 11.46 1.00
CA ASP A 87 12.36 12.59 1.37
C ASP A 87 11.60 13.10 0.15
N ILE A 88 10.29 13.22 0.28
CA ILE A 88 9.39 13.65 -0.79
C ILE A 88 8.68 14.94 -0.34
N GLN A 89 8.78 15.99 -1.15
CA GLN A 89 7.95 17.19 -1.00
C GLN A 89 6.65 17.00 -1.78
N ALA A 90 5.53 16.88 -1.06
CA ALA A 90 4.19 16.69 -1.60
C ALA A 90 3.28 17.87 -1.22
N GLY A 91 3.23 18.89 -2.07
CA GLY A 91 2.51 20.14 -1.76
C GLY A 91 3.12 20.83 -0.53
N PRO A 92 2.34 21.19 0.50
CA PRO A 92 2.87 21.82 1.72
C PRO A 92 3.52 20.81 2.69
N PHE A 93 3.45 19.50 2.41
CA PHE A 93 3.90 18.45 3.32
C PHE A 93 5.23 17.84 2.89
N ARG A 94 6.12 17.55 3.85
CA ARG A 94 7.31 16.72 3.66
C ARG A 94 7.01 15.32 4.18
N VAL A 95 7.16 14.32 3.32
CA VAL A 95 6.98 12.91 3.65
C VAL A 95 8.35 12.25 3.65
N VAL A 96 8.66 11.50 4.71
CA VAL A 96 9.92 10.75 4.83
C VAL A 96 9.59 9.26 4.80
N SER A 97 10.25 8.52 3.92
CA SER A 97 10.13 7.07 3.81
C SER A 97 11.47 6.41 4.11
N LEU A 98 11.44 5.36 4.92
CA LEU A 98 12.56 4.45 5.12
C LEU A 98 12.27 3.16 4.34
N MET A 99 13.22 2.75 3.51
CA MET A 99 13.11 1.56 2.67
C MET A 99 14.49 0.93 2.47
N SER A 100 14.57 -0.24 1.84
CA SER A 100 15.87 -0.84 1.55
C SER A 100 16.63 -0.02 0.51
N ARG A 101 17.96 -0.12 0.54
CA ARG A 101 18.83 0.50 -0.46
C ARG A 101 18.47 0.02 -1.86
N GLU A 102 18.28 -1.30 -2.00
CA GLU A 102 17.94 -1.98 -3.25
C GLU A 102 16.65 -1.42 -3.84
N ALA A 103 15.63 -1.18 -3.01
CA ALA A 103 14.35 -0.65 -3.49
C ALA A 103 14.47 0.80 -4.01
N VAL A 104 15.37 1.62 -3.46
CA VAL A 104 15.65 2.96 -4.01
C VAL A 104 16.36 2.86 -5.36
N ASP A 105 17.26 1.89 -5.51
CA ASP A 105 17.99 1.63 -6.76
C ASP A 105 17.06 1.07 -7.85
N GLU A 106 16.23 0.09 -7.53
CA GLU A 106 15.26 -0.54 -8.43
C GLU A 106 14.19 0.44 -8.93
N LEU A 107 13.69 1.31 -8.05
CA LEU A 107 12.72 2.36 -8.40
C LEU A 107 13.36 3.59 -9.05
N ASP A 108 14.68 3.58 -9.23
CA ASP A 108 15.48 4.69 -9.75
C ASP A 108 15.20 6.04 -9.08
N LEU A 109 15.01 6.03 -7.76
CA LEU A 109 14.67 7.23 -7.00
C LEU A 109 15.91 8.11 -6.83
N ARG A 110 15.84 9.30 -7.40
CA ARG A 110 16.88 10.33 -7.36
C ARG A 110 16.27 11.67 -6.99
N VAL A 111 17.07 12.60 -6.47
CA VAL A 111 16.62 13.98 -6.27
C VAL A 111 16.11 14.54 -7.61
N GLY A 112 14.90 15.11 -7.59
CA GLY A 112 14.21 15.60 -8.79
C GLY A 112 13.24 14.60 -9.43
N SER A 113 13.28 13.31 -9.05
CA SER A 113 12.32 12.32 -9.53
C SER A 113 10.92 12.57 -8.97
N VAL A 114 9.89 12.33 -9.79
CA VAL A 114 8.50 12.35 -9.33
C VAL A 114 8.20 11.04 -8.63
N ALA A 115 7.68 11.11 -7.41
CA ALA A 115 7.30 9.94 -6.62
C ALA A 115 5.88 10.09 -6.05
N VAL A 116 5.26 8.95 -5.75
CA VAL A 116 4.00 8.92 -5.02
C VAL A 116 4.25 8.19 -3.70
N ALA A 117 4.18 8.90 -2.59
CA ALA A 117 4.21 8.27 -1.29
C ALA A 117 2.88 7.57 -1.04
N VAL A 118 2.94 6.25 -0.85
CA VAL A 118 1.78 5.39 -0.66
C VAL A 118 1.74 4.95 0.81
N ILE A 119 0.87 5.57 1.60
CA ILE A 119 0.83 5.32 3.04
C ILE A 119 -0.27 4.29 3.35
N LYS A 120 0.14 3.11 3.83
CA LYS A 120 -0.79 2.09 4.34
C LYS A 120 -1.27 2.49 5.75
N SER A 121 -2.18 3.46 5.83
CA SER A 121 -2.80 3.86 7.11
C SER A 121 -4.02 2.99 7.41
N THR A 122 -4.01 2.26 8.51
CA THR A 122 -5.20 1.61 9.09
C THR A 122 -5.93 2.51 10.10
N THR A 123 -5.32 3.63 10.53
CA THR A 123 -5.85 4.56 11.55
C THR A 123 -5.61 6.02 11.14
N VAL A 124 -6.60 6.90 11.39
CA VAL A 124 -6.51 8.36 11.16
C VAL A 124 -6.59 9.07 12.51
N VAL A 125 -5.65 9.98 12.78
CA VAL A 125 -5.69 10.88 13.93
C VAL A 125 -6.18 12.24 13.45
N VAL A 126 -7.25 12.75 14.04
CA VAL A 126 -7.82 14.06 13.73
C VAL A 126 -7.54 14.99 14.91
N GLU A 127 -6.85 16.09 14.66
CA GLU A 127 -6.57 17.12 15.66
C GLU A 127 -7.27 18.43 15.29
N ARG A 128 -7.70 19.19 16.29
CA ARG A 128 -8.24 20.54 16.09
C ARG A 128 -7.07 21.48 15.79
N ALA A 129 -7.09 22.12 14.62
CA ALA A 129 -6.12 23.16 14.29
C ALA A 129 -6.11 24.26 15.37
N ALA A 130 -4.93 24.60 15.89
CA ALA A 130 -4.77 25.74 16.79
C ALA A 130 -5.27 27.00 16.06
N PRO A 131 -6.07 27.87 16.71
CA PRO A 131 -6.54 29.08 16.07
C PRO A 131 -5.34 29.91 15.59
N ALA A 132 -5.37 30.31 14.32
CA ALA A 132 -4.32 31.15 13.76
C ALA A 132 -4.16 32.42 14.64
N PRO A 133 -2.92 32.83 14.96
CA PRO A 133 -2.71 34.02 15.77
C PRO A 133 -3.39 35.21 15.08
N VAL A 134 -4.32 35.85 15.79
CA VAL A 134 -4.98 37.07 15.33
C VAL A 134 -3.87 38.10 15.12
N ARG A 135 -3.55 38.40 13.86
CA ARG A 135 -2.66 39.52 13.54
C ARG A 135 -3.35 40.78 14.04
N GLY A 136 -2.90 41.26 15.20
CA GLY A 136 -3.35 42.53 15.77
C GLY A 136 -3.19 43.62 14.71
N ARG A 137 -4.30 44.28 14.38
CA ARG A 137 -4.23 45.55 13.67
C ARG A 137 -3.39 46.48 14.53
N SER A 138 -2.18 46.78 14.08
CA SER A 138 -1.50 48.01 14.48
C SER A 138 -2.37 49.16 13.97
N ALA A 139 -3.22 49.66 14.86
CA ALA A 139 -3.77 51.00 14.73
C ALA A 139 -2.67 51.97 15.15
N ARG A 140 -2.54 53.01 14.34
CA ARG A 140 -1.59 54.14 14.44
C ARG A 140 -1.57 54.80 15.80
#